data_AF-A0A6J4SFY1-F1
#
_entry.id   AF-A0A6J4SFY1-F1
#
_cell.length_a   1.000
_cell.length_b   1.000
_cell.length_c   1.000
_cell.angle_alpha   90.00
_cell.angle_beta   90.00
_cell.angle_gamma   90.00
#
_symmetry.space_group_name_H-M   'P 1'
#
loop_
_entity.id
_entity.type
_entity.pdbx_description
1 polymer ?
#
loop_
_entity_poly.entity_id
_entity_poly.type
_entity_poly.pdbx_seq_one_letter_code
_entity_poly.pdbx_strand_id
1 'polypeptide(L)'
;MQASGGTGLVLGAGGVLGAAWTIGALAALREERGLEPRDASVLVGTSAGSVLASFLGCGIGVDVLLDHQRGIVNAEAPDISYDPDRDAGGALPPLPRPG
;
A
#
# COMPACT_ATOMS: atom_id res chain seq x y z
N MET A 1 0.96 -30.78 16.99
CA MET A 1 1.24 -29.33 17.14
C MET A 1 1.39 -28.77 15.73
N GLN A 2 0.32 -28.21 15.15
CA GLN A 2 0.47 -27.46 13.90
C GLN A 2 1.23 -26.19 14.27
N ALA A 3 2.30 -25.85 13.55
CA ALA A 3 2.84 -24.51 13.66
C ALA A 3 1.70 -23.56 13.26
N SER A 4 1.19 -22.77 14.20
CA SER A 4 0.40 -21.59 13.86
C SER A 4 1.37 -20.58 13.26
N GLY A 5 1.82 -20.85 12.03
CA GLY A 5 2.78 -20.03 11.34
C GLY A 5 2.12 -18.70 11.00
N GLY A 6 2.72 -17.61 11.47
CA GLY A 6 2.29 -16.26 11.09
C GLY A 6 2.35 -16.05 9.57
N THR A 7 1.50 -15.18 9.05
CA THR A 7 1.50 -14.85 7.61
C THR A 7 2.63 -13.86 7.29
N GLY A 8 3.43 -14.15 6.27
CA GLY A 8 4.31 -13.18 5.63
C GLY A 8 3.70 -12.65 4.33
N LEU A 9 3.82 -11.35 4.08
CA LEU A 9 3.35 -10.69 2.87
C LEU A 9 4.51 -9.99 2.17
N VAL A 10 4.68 -10.28 0.87
CA VAL A 10 5.73 -9.68 0.02
C VAL A 10 5.06 -8.91 -1.12
N LEU A 11 5.31 -7.61 -1.15
CA LEU A 11 4.68 -6.66 -2.08
C LEU A 11 5.69 -6.18 -3.11
N GLY A 12 5.43 -6.50 -4.39
CA GLY A 12 6.29 -6.11 -5.50
C GLY A 12 6.31 -4.61 -5.80
N ALA A 13 7.23 -4.20 -6.68
CA ALA A 13 7.20 -2.88 -7.30
C ALA A 13 6.08 -2.78 -8.35
N GLY A 14 5.90 -1.59 -8.94
CA GLY A 14 4.91 -1.39 -10.02
C GLY A 14 4.39 0.04 -10.16
N GLY A 15 5.00 1.00 -9.44
CA GLY A 15 4.57 2.40 -9.45
C GLY A 15 3.13 2.57 -8.95
N VAL A 16 2.51 3.68 -9.36
CA VAL A 16 1.13 4.04 -8.99
C VAL A 16 0.13 2.94 -9.39
N LEU A 17 0.20 2.44 -10.63
CA LEU A 17 -0.71 1.39 -11.10
C LEU A 17 -0.54 0.09 -10.31
N GLY A 18 0.71 -0.31 -10.07
CA GLY A 18 1.00 -1.50 -9.28
C GLY A 18 0.52 -1.39 -7.84
N ALA A 19 0.58 -0.20 -7.24
CA ALA A 19 0.01 0.06 -5.92
C ALA A 19 -1.51 -0.14 -5.94
N ALA A 20 -2.22 0.44 -6.90
CA ALA A 20 -3.68 0.33 -7.02
C ALA A 20 -4.15 -1.13 -7.18
N TRP A 21 -3.48 -1.92 -8.04
CA TRP A 21 -3.78 -3.35 -8.18
C TRP A 21 -3.49 -4.15 -6.93
N THR A 22 -2.37 -3.83 -6.25
CA THR A 22 -2.01 -4.49 -5.00
C THR A 22 -3.04 -4.23 -3.91
N ILE A 23 -3.51 -2.98 -3.75
CA ILE A 23 -4.57 -2.63 -2.79
C ILE A 23 -5.86 -3.44 -3.07
N GLY A 24 -6.26 -3.55 -4.34
CA GLY A 24 -7.40 -4.38 -4.74
C GLY A 24 -7.21 -5.87 -4.41
N ALA A 25 -6.03 -6.41 -4.67
CA ALA A 25 -5.70 -7.80 -4.33
C ALA A 25 -5.71 -8.04 -2.81
N LEU A 26 -5.20 -7.11 -2.01
CA LEU A 26 -5.25 -7.17 -0.55
C LEU A 26 -6.68 -7.13 -0.02
N ALA A 27 -7.55 -6.34 -0.65
CA ALA A 27 -8.97 -6.29 -0.29
C ALA A 27 -9.66 -7.62 -0.58
N ALA A 28 -9.43 -8.20 -1.75
CA ALA A 28 -9.93 -9.52 -2.12
C ALA A 28 -9.40 -10.61 -1.16
N LEU A 29 -8.12 -10.57 -0.79
CA LEU A 29 -7.56 -11.49 0.20
C LEU A 29 -8.25 -11.38 1.56
N ARG A 30 -8.52 -10.16 2.02
CA ARG A 30 -9.27 -9.93 3.27
C ARG A 30 -10.68 -10.53 3.19
N GLU A 31 -11.39 -10.28 2.10
CA GLU A 31 -12.77 -10.77 1.91
C GLU A 31 -12.84 -12.29 1.74
N GLU A 32 -11.97 -12.89 0.93
CA GLU A 32 -12.04 -14.31 0.59
C GLU A 32 -11.35 -15.25 1.59
N ARG A 33 -10.43 -14.72 2.41
CA ARG A 33 -9.62 -15.52 3.34
C ARG A 33 -9.71 -15.06 4.78
N GLY A 34 -10.39 -13.94 5.06
CA GLY A 34 -10.46 -13.36 6.40
C GLY A 34 -9.08 -12.92 6.93
N LEU A 35 -8.12 -12.73 6.03
CA LEU A 35 -6.76 -12.34 6.38
C LEU A 35 -6.68 -10.83 6.44
N GLU A 36 -6.37 -10.27 7.61
CA GLU A 36 -6.14 -8.84 7.75
C GLU A 36 -4.67 -8.51 7.40
N PRO A 37 -4.38 -7.83 6.27
CA PRO A 37 -3.00 -7.71 5.80
C PRO A 37 -2.08 -6.92 6.72
N ARG A 38 -2.61 -5.98 7.50
CA ARG A 38 -1.82 -5.25 8.51
C ARG A 38 -1.43 -6.13 9.71
N ASP A 39 -2.07 -7.28 9.90
CA ASP A 39 -1.75 -8.24 10.97
C ASP A 39 -0.72 -9.29 10.52
N ALA A 40 -0.17 -9.16 9.30
CA ALA A 40 0.90 -10.02 8.82
C ALA A 40 2.12 -9.92 9.75
N SER A 41 2.69 -11.07 10.12
CA SER A 41 3.87 -11.15 11.00
C SER A 41 5.14 -10.63 10.35
N VAL A 42 5.18 -10.62 9.00
CA VAL A 42 6.29 -10.07 8.22
C VAL A 42 5.72 -9.32 7.02
N LEU A 43 6.16 -8.07 6.84
CA LEU A 43 5.84 -7.22 5.70
C LEU A 43 7.15 -6.88 4.97
N VAL A 44 7.24 -7.26 3.69
CA VAL A 44 8.36 -6.90 2.81
C VAL A 44 7.80 -6.19 1.59
N GLY A 45 8.38 -5.07 1.20
CA GLY A 45 7.94 -4.33 0.04
C GLY A 45 9.08 -3.65 -0.71
N THR A 46 8.92 -3.49 -2.02
CA THR A 46 9.88 -2.79 -2.88
C THR A 46 9.19 -1.66 -3.65
N SER A 47 9.74 -0.44 -3.64
CA SER A 47 9.19 0.73 -4.36
C SER A 47 7.73 1.01 -3.97
N ALA A 48 6.77 0.92 -4.89
CA ALA A 48 5.35 1.01 -4.55
C ALA A 48 4.94 0.04 -3.43
N GLY A 49 5.47 -1.20 -3.46
CA GLY A 49 5.25 -2.17 -2.40
C GLY A 49 5.86 -1.78 -1.06
N SER A 50 6.98 -1.04 -1.01
CA SER A 50 7.56 -0.59 0.27
C SER A 50 6.70 0.46 0.94
N VAL A 51 6.05 1.33 0.15
CA VAL A 51 5.08 2.30 0.65
C VAL A 51 3.87 1.57 1.25
N LEU A 52 3.29 0.60 0.53
CA LEU A 52 2.16 -0.19 1.03
C LEU A 52 2.53 -1.02 2.28
N ALA A 53 3.70 -1.67 2.28
CA ALA A 53 4.21 -2.40 3.45
C ALA A 53 4.37 -1.48 4.66
N SER A 54 4.80 -0.23 4.44
CA SER A 54 4.91 0.77 5.51
C SER A 54 3.54 1.18 6.06
N PHE A 55 2.55 1.42 5.19
CA PHE A 55 1.19 1.72 5.64
C PHE A 55 0.59 0.59 6.48
N LEU A 56 0.67 -0.65 5.97
CA LEU A 56 0.20 -1.83 6.70
C LEU A 56 0.93 -1.98 8.04
N GLY A 57 2.26 -1.78 8.06
CA GLY A 57 3.07 -1.86 9.29
C GLY A 57 2.75 -0.76 10.30
N CYS A 58 2.23 0.38 9.85
CA CYS A 58 1.70 1.46 10.70
C CYS A 58 0.24 1.22 11.14
N GLY A 59 -0.34 0.06 10.83
CA GLY A 59 -1.71 -0.31 11.20
C GLY A 59 -2.80 0.27 10.28
N ILE A 60 -2.42 0.89 9.16
CA ILE A 60 -3.39 1.40 8.17
C ILE A 60 -4.08 0.20 7.52
N GLY A 61 -5.40 0.16 7.64
CA GLY A 61 -6.23 -0.90 7.06
C GLY A 61 -6.38 -0.75 5.55
N VAL A 62 -6.67 -1.88 4.88
CA VAL A 62 -6.89 -1.90 3.43
C VAL A 62 -8.12 -1.11 3.00
N ASP A 63 -9.11 -0.96 3.88
CA ASP A 63 -10.27 -0.09 3.71
C ASP A 63 -9.88 1.38 3.53
N VAL A 64 -8.98 1.89 4.37
CA VAL A 64 -8.45 3.26 4.25
C VAL A 64 -7.70 3.45 2.93
N LEU A 65 -6.88 2.46 2.55
CA LEU A 65 -6.16 2.49 1.27
C LEU A 65 -7.10 2.45 0.06
N LEU A 66 -8.21 1.69 0.14
CA LEU A 66 -9.23 1.65 -0.89
C LEU A 66 -10.00 2.96 -1.01
N ASP A 67 -10.36 3.57 0.13
CA ASP A 67 -11.05 4.86 0.15
C ASP A 67 -10.16 5.94 -0.47
N HIS A 68 -8.87 5.96 -0.14
CA HIS A 68 -7.89 6.85 -0.78
C HIS A 68 -7.86 6.67 -2.30
N GLN A 69 -7.78 5.43 -2.81
CA GLN A 69 -7.79 5.13 -4.25
C GLN A 69 -9.10 5.53 -4.94
N ARG A 70 -10.21 5.58 -4.20
CA ARG A 70 -11.53 5.99 -4.71
C ARG A 70 -11.77 7.49 -4.57
N GLY A 71 -10.85 8.24 -3.98
CA GLY A 71 -11.01 9.66 -3.68
C GLY A 71 -12.05 9.94 -2.58
N ILE A 72 -12.32 8.97 -1.72
CA ILE A 72 -13.24 9.10 -0.59
C ILE A 72 -12.47 9.65 0.61
N VAL A 73 -12.94 10.77 1.15
CA VAL A 73 -12.37 11.38 2.35
C VAL A 73 -13.12 10.87 3.57
N ASN A 74 -12.41 10.17 4.45
CA ASN A 74 -12.92 9.76 5.75
C ASN A 74 -12.22 10.57 6.85
N ALA A 75 -12.98 11.40 7.58
CA ALA A 75 -12.46 12.28 8.62
C ALA A 75 -11.85 11.53 9.82
N GLU A 76 -12.20 10.26 10.01
CA GLU A 76 -11.66 9.42 11.08
C GLU A 76 -10.42 8.63 10.64
N ALA A 77 -10.11 8.61 9.35
CA ALA A 77 -8.95 7.92 8.80
C ALA A 77 -7.71 8.84 8.79
N PRO A 78 -6.50 8.27 8.90
CA PRO A 78 -5.27 9.02 8.68
C PRO A 78 -5.23 9.67 7.29
N ASP A 79 -4.84 10.93 7.23
CA ASP A 79 -4.70 11.64 5.97
C ASP A 79 -3.49 11.10 5.18
N ILE A 80 -3.76 10.59 3.98
CA ILE A 80 -2.74 10.14 3.04
C ILE A 80 -2.56 11.24 2.00
N SER A 81 -1.70 12.22 2.33
CA SER A 81 -1.31 13.33 1.44
C SER A 81 -0.36 12.85 0.34
N TYR A 82 -0.85 11.96 -0.53
CA TYR A 82 -0.18 11.51 -1.75
C TYR A 82 -1.16 11.53 -2.92
N ASP A 83 -0.88 12.38 -3.91
CA ASP A 83 -1.60 12.45 -5.17
C ASP A 83 -0.85 11.60 -6.23
N PRO A 84 -1.43 10.48 -6.69
CA PRO A 84 -0.79 9.58 -7.64
C PRO A 84 -0.45 10.24 -8.98
N ASP A 85 -1.18 11.29 -9.37
CA ASP A 85 -0.97 11.98 -10.65
C ASP A 85 0.15 13.04 -10.57
N ARG A 86 0.50 13.49 -9.35
CA ARG A 86 1.44 14.62 -9.15
C ARG A 86 2.70 14.24 -8.39
N ASP A 87 2.58 13.36 -7.41
CA ASP A 87 3.64 13.12 -6.43
C ASP A 87 4.56 11.95 -6.82
N ALA A 88 4.14 11.11 -7.77
CA ALA A 88 4.98 10.02 -8.31
C ALA A 88 6.19 10.52 -9.13
N GLY A 89 6.21 11.82 -9.46
CA GLY A 89 7.13 12.39 -10.44
C GLY A 89 6.74 12.07 -11.88
N GLY A 90 7.24 12.86 -12.82
CA GLY A 90 7.08 12.59 -14.24
C GLY A 90 7.98 11.44 -14.72
N ALA A 91 7.78 10.98 -15.96
CA ALA A 91 8.61 9.94 -16.57
C ALA A 91 10.09 10.33 -16.75
N LEU A 92 10.41 11.62 -16.61
CA LEU A 92 11.75 12.17 -16.78
C LEU A 92 12.29 12.70 -15.45
N PRO A 93 13.60 12.57 -15.19
CA PRO A 93 14.22 13.21 -14.03
C PRO A 93 14.04 14.74 -14.10
N PRO A 94 13.99 15.43 -12.95
CA PRO A 94 13.96 16.88 -12.94
C PRO A 94 15.22 17.44 -13.64
N LEU A 95 15.08 18.60 -14.28
CA LEU A 95 16.23 19.27 -14.90
C LEU A 95 17.32 19.55 -13.84
N PRO A 96 18.61 19.36 -14.19
CA PRO A 96 19.71 19.75 -13.31
C PRO A 96 19.58 21.23 -12.93
N ARG A 97 19.73 21.54 -11.64
CA ARG A 97 19.80 22.93 -11.18
C ARG A 97 21.28 23.37 -11.17
N PRO A 98 21.63 24.53 -11.78
CA PRO A 98 22.95 25.12 -11.58
C PRO A 98 23.16 25.37 -10.08
N GLY A 99 24.34 24.97 -9.58
CA GLY A 99 24.79 25.27 -8.21
C GLY A 99 25.28 26.70 -8.07
#